data_AF-X1G328-F1
#
_entry.id   AF-X1G328-F1
#
_cell.length_a   1.000
_cell.length_b   1.000
_cell.length_c   1.000
_cell.angle_alpha   90.00
_cell.angle_beta   90.00
_cell.angle_gamma   90.00
#
_symmetry.space_group_name_H-M   'P 1'
#
loop_
_entity.id
_entity.type
_entity.pdbx_description
1 polymer ?
#
loop_
_entity_poly.entity_id
_entity_poly.type
_entity_poly.pdbx_seq_one_letter_code
_entity_poly.pdbx_strand_id
1 'polypeptide(L)'
;GIGGLDVGRRVVYDVAANWKLIVENFMECYHCSSIHPELVGVLPEFARGLAAQANIGLGAEFGSNVAGFTVDGAPGFERLPGITDEQDRRYFAITVKPTVFINLVPDHVIFHRMYPMSPDRTVVE
;
A
#
# COMPACT_ATOMS: atom_id res chain seq x y z
N GLY A 1 20.23 3.10 6.74
CA GLY A 1 19.00 3.68 7.35
C GLY A 1 18.21 4.41 6.28
N ILE A 2 17.03 4.97 6.62
CA ILE A 2 16.10 5.57 5.64
C ILE A 2 16.69 6.70 4.77
N GLY A 3 17.77 7.36 5.22
CA GLY A 3 18.44 8.43 4.49
C GLY A 3 19.21 7.98 3.24
N GLY A 4 19.30 6.67 2.98
CA GLY A 4 19.86 6.12 1.74
C GLY A 4 18.79 5.57 0.78
N LEU A 5 17.52 5.89 1.00
CA LEU A 5 16.46 5.53 0.05
C LEU A 5 16.46 6.52 -1.12
N ASP A 6 16.36 5.98 -2.33
CA ASP A 6 16.20 6.74 -3.57
C ASP A 6 14.86 6.40 -4.23
N VAL A 7 14.37 7.30 -5.09
CA VAL A 7 13.14 7.08 -5.85
C VAL A 7 13.41 6.05 -6.96
N GLY A 8 12.98 4.80 -6.75
CA GLY A 8 13.09 3.75 -7.78
C GLY A 8 12.12 3.92 -8.95
N ARG A 9 10.90 4.42 -8.68
CA ARG A 9 9.88 4.69 -9.71
C ARG A 9 8.93 5.79 -9.23
N ARG A 10 8.44 6.59 -10.17
CA ARG A 10 7.31 7.51 -9.99
C ARG A 10 6.29 7.24 -11.10
N VAL A 11 5.01 7.19 -10.73
CA VAL A 11 3.88 7.09 -11.65
C VAL A 11 2.89 8.17 -11.25
N VAL A 12 2.33 8.88 -12.23
CA VAL A 12 1.39 9.97 -11.97
C VAL A 12 0.05 9.63 -12.63
N TYR A 13 -1.02 9.74 -11.86
CA TYR A 13 -2.39 9.53 -12.31
C TYR A 13 -3.17 10.84 -12.21
N ASP A 14 -3.94 11.15 -13.26
CA ASP A 14 -4.95 12.22 -13.25
C ASP A 14 -6.32 11.58 -13.05
N VAL A 15 -6.87 11.72 -11.85
CA VAL A 15 -8.08 11.02 -11.41
C VAL A 15 -9.27 11.98 -11.43
N ALA A 16 -10.30 11.64 -12.19
CA ALA A 16 -11.58 12.36 -12.24
C ALA A 16 -12.45 12.07 -10.99
N ALA A 17 -11.92 12.40 -9.81
CA ALA A 17 -12.62 12.26 -8.55
C ALA A 17 -12.14 13.31 -7.53
N ASN A 18 -13.01 13.60 -6.55
CA ASN A 18 -12.62 14.35 -5.37
C ASN A 18 -11.59 13.56 -4.53
N TRP A 19 -10.57 14.23 -4.00
CA TRP A 19 -9.54 13.59 -3.17
C TRP A 19 -10.11 12.81 -1.97
N LYS A 20 -11.23 13.26 -1.39
CA LYS A 20 -11.88 12.57 -0.27
C LYS A 20 -12.37 11.18 -0.67
N LEU A 21 -12.87 11.02 -1.90
CA LEU A 21 -13.32 9.71 -2.40
C LEU A 21 -12.15 8.73 -2.54
N ILE A 22 -10.99 9.22 -2.97
CA ILE A 22 -9.76 8.41 -3.04
C ILE A 22 -9.34 7.99 -1.62
N VAL A 23 -9.47 8.89 -0.65
CA VAL A 23 -9.19 8.57 0.75
C VAL A 23 -10.16 7.53 1.30
N GLU A 24 -11.46 7.72 1.09
CA GLU A 24 -12.50 6.78 1.52
C GLU A 24 -12.25 5.39 0.93
N ASN A 25 -11.94 5.30 -0.36
CA ASN A 25 -11.60 4.05 -1.04
C ASN A 25 -10.38 3.35 -0.41
N PHE A 26 -9.31 4.09 -0.08
CA PHE A 26 -8.09 3.48 0.47
C PHE A 26 -8.23 3.03 1.95
N MET A 27 -9.17 3.61 2.69
CA MET A 27 -9.35 3.35 4.12
C MET A 27 -10.16 2.07 4.41
N GLU A 28 -10.61 1.36 3.38
CA GLU A 28 -11.37 0.12 3.50
C GLU A 28 -10.87 -0.95 2.51
N CYS A 29 -11.27 -2.20 2.75
CA CYS A 29 -10.99 -3.32 1.85
C CYS A 29 -12.25 -4.12 1.49
N TYR A 30 -13.43 -3.56 1.72
CA TYR A 30 -14.70 -4.17 1.34
C TYR A 30 -14.77 -4.44 -0.17
N HIS A 31 -14.18 -3.57 -0.99
CA HIS A 31 -14.11 -3.76 -2.45
C HIS A 31 -13.03 -4.75 -2.90
N CYS A 32 -12.02 -5.06 -2.07
CA CYS A 32 -10.78 -5.70 -2.51
C CYS A 32 -11.00 -7.09 -3.11
N SER A 33 -11.87 -7.90 -2.51
CA SER A 33 -12.20 -9.25 -3.00
C SER A 33 -12.78 -9.27 -4.41
N SER A 34 -13.40 -8.16 -4.84
CA SER A 34 -14.11 -8.09 -6.12
C SER A 34 -13.28 -7.48 -7.25
N ILE A 35 -12.38 -6.54 -6.94
CA ILE A 35 -11.68 -5.75 -7.97
C ILE A 35 -10.15 -5.86 -7.96
N HIS A 36 -9.54 -6.47 -6.92
CA HIS A 36 -8.08 -6.59 -6.81
C HIS A 36 -7.62 -8.05 -6.65
N PRO A 37 -7.85 -8.93 -7.63
CA PRO A 37 -7.50 -10.36 -7.51
C PRO A 37 -6.00 -10.57 -7.26
N GLU A 38 -5.14 -9.74 -7.83
CA GLU A 38 -3.69 -9.80 -7.63
C GLU A 38 -3.30 -9.42 -6.20
N LEU A 39 -3.90 -8.35 -5.67
CA LEU A 39 -3.60 -7.88 -4.31
C LEU A 39 -4.06 -8.90 -3.26
N VAL A 40 -5.26 -9.47 -3.41
CA VAL A 40 -5.77 -10.45 -2.43
C VAL A 40 -5.03 -11.79 -2.50
N GLY A 41 -4.41 -12.12 -3.64
CA GLY A 41 -3.50 -13.26 -3.75
C GLY A 41 -2.25 -13.09 -2.90
N VAL A 42 -1.75 -11.85 -2.78
CA VAL A 42 -0.57 -11.48 -2.00
C VAL A 42 -0.91 -11.28 -0.52
N LEU A 43 -2.03 -10.60 -0.24
CA LEU A 43 -2.54 -10.25 1.09
C LEU A 43 -3.94 -10.85 1.32
N PRO A 44 -4.04 -12.14 1.71
CA PRO A 44 -5.32 -12.84 1.86
C PRO A 44 -6.26 -12.19 2.89
N GLU A 45 -5.73 -11.45 3.86
CA GLU A 45 -6.53 -10.71 4.85
C GLU A 45 -7.43 -9.66 4.19
N PHE A 46 -6.99 -9.03 3.10
CA PHE A 46 -7.78 -7.99 2.41
C PHE A 46 -9.00 -8.58 1.72
N ALA A 47 -8.98 -9.86 1.36
CA ALA A 47 -10.16 -10.56 0.85
C ALA A 47 -11.31 -10.62 1.88
N ARG A 48 -10.99 -10.52 3.17
CA ARG A 48 -11.95 -10.57 4.28
C ARG A 48 -12.54 -9.18 4.61
N GLY A 49 -12.21 -8.15 3.83
CA GLY A 49 -12.68 -6.78 4.06
C GLY A 49 -11.93 -6.02 5.16
N LEU A 50 -10.85 -6.59 5.69
CA LEU A 50 -10.04 -5.97 6.73
C LEU A 50 -8.96 -5.10 6.07
N ALA A 51 -9.09 -3.78 6.23
CA ALA A 51 -8.04 -2.85 5.82
C ALA A 51 -6.84 -2.95 6.76
N ALA A 52 -5.62 -2.74 6.24
CA ALA A 52 -4.41 -2.69 7.06
C ALA A 52 -4.49 -1.63 8.18
N GLN A 53 -5.30 -0.59 7.98
CA GLN A 53 -5.56 0.48 8.94
C GLN A 53 -6.52 0.06 10.07
N ALA A 54 -7.19 -1.09 9.96
CA ALA A 54 -8.10 -1.60 10.99
C ALA A 54 -7.35 -2.18 12.20
N ASN A 55 -6.14 -2.72 11.98
CA ASN A 55 -5.30 -3.34 13.01
C ASN A 55 -3.96 -2.60 13.14
N ILE A 56 -3.99 -1.45 13.80
CA ILE A 56 -2.83 -0.58 13.97
C ILE A 56 -1.67 -1.35 14.62
N GLY A 57 -0.52 -1.34 13.95
CA GLY A 57 0.72 -1.94 14.46
C GLY A 57 0.90 -3.43 14.17
N LEU A 58 -0.14 -4.14 13.73
CA LEU A 58 -0.01 -5.56 13.35
C LEU A 58 0.54 -5.71 11.94
N GLY A 59 0.02 -4.93 10.98
CA GLY A 59 0.28 -5.15 9.56
C GLY A 59 -0.42 -6.42 9.03
N ALA A 60 -0.59 -6.49 7.71
CA ALA A 60 -1.17 -7.66 7.03
C ALA A 60 -0.07 -8.63 6.61
N GLU A 61 -0.25 -9.92 6.88
CA GLU A 61 0.74 -10.94 6.54
C GLU A 61 0.65 -11.35 5.07
N PHE A 62 1.80 -11.55 4.43
CA PHE A 62 1.86 -12.15 3.10
C PHE A 62 1.39 -13.60 3.13
N GLY A 63 0.65 -14.02 2.10
CA GLY A 63 0.26 -15.43 1.93
C GLY A 63 1.47 -16.38 2.04
N SER A 64 1.26 -17.61 2.52
CA SER A 64 2.36 -18.53 2.83
C SER A 64 3.33 -18.80 1.66
N ASN A 65 2.83 -18.71 0.42
CA ASN A 65 3.60 -18.97 -0.80
C ASN A 65 4.09 -17.68 -1.49
N VAL A 66 3.82 -16.52 -0.91
CA VAL A 66 4.18 -15.20 -1.45
C VAL A 66 5.54 -14.82 -0.89
N ALA A 67 6.51 -14.56 -1.75
CA ALA A 67 7.88 -14.19 -1.38
C ALA A 67 8.11 -12.67 -1.37
N GLY A 68 7.30 -11.90 -2.09
CA GLY A 68 7.40 -10.44 -2.16
C GLY A 68 6.08 -9.75 -2.47
N PHE A 69 6.04 -8.43 -2.26
CA PHE A 69 4.88 -7.61 -2.63
C PHE A 69 4.93 -7.25 -4.13
N THR A 70 4.70 -8.27 -4.95
CA THR A 70 4.73 -8.21 -6.42
C THR A 70 3.41 -8.78 -6.97
N VAL A 71 3.09 -8.50 -8.23
CA VAL A 71 1.81 -8.90 -8.84
C VAL A 71 1.57 -10.41 -8.79
N ASP A 72 2.64 -11.20 -8.95
CA ASP A 72 2.62 -12.67 -8.95
C ASP A 72 3.08 -13.28 -7.61
N GLY A 73 3.45 -12.46 -6.63
CA GLY A 73 3.99 -12.89 -5.34
C GLY A 73 5.42 -13.42 -5.39
N ALA A 74 6.13 -13.29 -6.53
CA ALA A 74 7.55 -13.63 -6.62
C ALA A 74 8.43 -12.67 -5.76
N PRO A 75 9.69 -13.03 -5.46
CA PRO A 75 10.59 -12.13 -4.75
C PRO A 75 10.76 -10.78 -5.45
N GLY A 76 10.79 -9.70 -4.67
CA GLY A 76 11.07 -8.34 -5.13
C GLY A 76 12.56 -8.00 -5.01
N PHE A 77 12.86 -6.88 -4.36
CA PHE A 77 14.23 -6.50 -4.01
C PHE A 77 14.70 -7.19 -2.72
N GLU A 78 15.96 -6.95 -2.35
CA GLU A 78 16.48 -7.38 -1.04
C GLU A 78 15.79 -6.62 0.10
N ARG A 79 15.63 -7.31 1.24
CA ARG A 79 15.09 -6.73 2.48
C ARG A 79 15.88 -5.49 2.88
N LEU A 80 15.17 -4.40 3.16
CA LEU A 80 15.77 -3.14 3.59
C LEU A 80 16.54 -3.32 4.91
N PRO A 81 17.71 -2.66 5.07
CA PRO A 81 18.46 -2.73 6.31
C PRO A 81 17.66 -2.19 7.50
N GLY A 82 17.59 -2.97 8.57
CA GLY A 82 16.94 -2.59 9.83
C GLY A 82 15.49 -3.05 10.00
N ILE A 83 14.89 -3.67 8.96
CA ILE A 83 13.65 -4.44 9.12
C ILE A 83 13.91 -5.59 10.10
N THR A 84 13.00 -5.85 11.03
CA THR A 84 13.06 -7.00 11.96
C THR A 84 12.37 -8.23 11.38
N ASP A 85 12.61 -9.41 11.94
CA ASP A 85 11.96 -10.64 11.45
C ASP A 85 10.44 -10.63 11.69
N GLU A 86 9.97 -9.86 12.67
CA GLU A 86 8.54 -9.64 12.90
C GLU A 86 7.91 -8.74 11.83
N GLN A 87 8.66 -7.77 11.31
CA GLN A 87 8.24 -6.86 10.24
C GLN A 87 8.41 -7.46 8.85
N ASP A 88 9.23 -8.51 8.74
CA ASP A 88 9.41 -9.24 7.50
C ASP A 88 8.10 -9.93 7.09
N ARG A 89 7.89 -10.09 5.78
CA ARG A 89 6.66 -10.63 5.19
C ARG A 89 5.37 -9.92 5.63
N ARG A 90 5.44 -8.66 6.03
CA ARG A 90 4.28 -7.86 6.41
C ARG A 90 4.14 -6.60 5.55
N TYR A 91 2.89 -6.23 5.33
CA TYR A 91 2.47 -4.98 4.75
C TYR A 91 1.92 -4.07 5.85
N PHE A 92 2.45 -2.85 5.97
CA PHE A 92 1.89 -1.82 6.85
C PHE A 92 1.38 -0.65 6.01
N ALA A 93 0.23 -0.09 6.41
CA ALA A 93 -0.31 1.13 5.81
C ALA A 93 -0.39 2.24 6.86
N ILE A 94 0.04 3.44 6.48
CA ILE A 94 0.01 4.64 7.31
C ILE A 94 -0.73 5.74 6.53
N THR A 95 -1.67 6.39 7.21
CA THR A 95 -2.34 7.58 6.69
C THR A 95 -1.78 8.83 7.35
N VAL A 96 -1.07 9.64 6.57
CA VAL A 96 -0.67 10.99 6.96
C VAL A 96 -1.72 11.95 6.40
N LYS A 97 -2.63 12.34 7.29
CA LYS A 97 -3.74 13.21 6.92
C LYS A 97 -3.23 14.58 6.42
N PRO A 98 -3.87 15.19 5.41
CA PRO A 98 -5.09 14.70 4.74
C PRO A 98 -4.85 13.83 3.48
N THR A 99 -3.68 13.88 2.85
CA THR A 99 -3.54 13.51 1.43
C THR A 99 -2.38 12.56 1.12
N VAL A 100 -1.80 11.91 2.14
CA VAL A 100 -0.66 11.00 1.94
C VAL A 100 -0.93 9.64 2.56
N PHE A 101 -0.73 8.60 1.75
CA PHE A 101 -0.63 7.22 2.22
C PHE A 101 0.78 6.70 2.04
N ILE A 102 1.25 5.95 3.04
CA ILE A 102 2.56 5.32 3.03
C ILE A 102 2.33 3.83 3.24
N ASN A 103 2.77 3.03 2.29
CA ASN A 103 2.78 1.58 2.42
C ASN A 103 4.22 1.13 2.63
N LEU A 104 4.43 0.34 3.69
CA LEU A 104 5.73 -0.22 4.03
C LEU A 104 5.68 -1.72 3.79
N VAL A 105 6.62 -2.19 2.98
CA VAL A 105 6.89 -3.61 2.76
C VAL A 105 8.37 -3.88 3.00
N PRO A 106 8.81 -5.15 3.14
CA PRO A 106 10.16 -5.45 3.62
C PRO A 106 11.29 -4.92 2.73
N ASP A 107 11.06 -4.73 1.44
CA ASP A 107 12.08 -4.43 0.43
C ASP A 107 11.95 -3.02 -0.20
N HIS A 108 10.81 -2.35 -0.03
CA HIS A 108 10.60 -0.98 -0.54
C HIS A 108 9.48 -0.22 0.20
N VAL A 109 9.36 1.07 -0.11
CA VAL A 109 8.33 1.96 0.44
C VAL A 109 7.55 2.61 -0.69
N ILE A 110 6.23 2.65 -0.55
CA ILE A 110 5.33 3.25 -1.55
C ILE A 110 4.68 4.48 -0.92
N PHE A 111 4.81 5.62 -1.60
CA PHE A 111 4.08 6.84 -1.27
C PHE A 111 2.96 7.04 -2.27
N HIS A 112 1.76 7.33 -1.78
CA HIS A 112 0.66 7.86 -2.58
C HIS A 112 0.36 9.26 -2.08
N ARG A 113 0.69 10.28 -2.87
CA ARG A 113 0.49 11.69 -2.55
C ARG A 113 -0.59 12.25 -3.46
N MET A 114 -1.60 12.86 -2.87
CA MET A 114 -2.73 13.43 -3.59
C MET A 114 -2.63 14.95 -3.63
N TYR A 115 -2.84 15.51 -4.81
CA TYR A 115 -2.87 16.94 -5.09
C TYR A 115 -4.28 17.30 -5.58
N PRO A 116 -5.15 17.86 -4.72
CA PRO A 116 -6.48 18.28 -5.11
C PRO A 116 -6.41 19.43 -6.13
N MET A 117 -6.96 19.24 -7.32
CA MET A 117 -6.91 20.24 -8.40
C MET A 117 -8.23 21.00 -8.53
N SER A 118 -9.35 20.30 -8.36
CA SER A 118 -10.72 20.84 -8.34
C SER A 118 -11.63 19.91 -7.54
N PRO A 119 -12.91 20.27 -7.29
CA PRO A 119 -13.84 19.40 -6.57
C PRO A 119 -14.04 18.00 -7.19
N ASP A 120 -13.74 17.84 -8.47
CA ASP A 120 -13.94 16.64 -9.28
C ASP A 120 -12.63 16.10 -9.91
N ARG A 121 -11.46 16.64 -9.55
CA ARG A 121 -10.17 16.22 -10.11
C ARG A 121 -9.05 16.22 -9.07
N THR A 122 -8.27 15.14 -9.05
CA THR A 122 -7.13 14.95 -8.15
C THR A 122 -5.97 14.31 -8.91
N VAL A 123 -4.77 14.84 -8.76
CA VAL A 123 -3.54 14.18 -9.25
C VAL A 123 -2.96 13.32 -8.13
N VAL A 124 -2.60 12.06 -8.43
CA VAL A 124 -1.99 11.12 -7.47
C VAL A 124 -0.63 10.67 -7.98
N GLU A 125 0.39 10.71 -7.13
CA GLU A 125 1.76 10.24 -7.45
C GLU A 125 2.50 9.54 -6.31
#